data_AF-A0A271VM58-F1
#
_entry.id   AF-A0A271VM58-F1
#
_cell.length_a   1.000
_cell.length_b   1.000
_cell.length_c   1.000
_cell.angle_alpha   90.00
_cell.angle_beta   90.00
_cell.angle_gamma   90.00
#
_symmetry.space_group_name_H-M   'P 1'
#
loop_
_entity.id
_entity.type
_entity.pdbx_description
1 polymer ?
#
loop_
_entity_poly.entity_id
_entity_poly.type
_entity_poly.pdbx_seq_one_letter_code
_entity_poly.pdbx_strand_id
1 'polypeptide(L)'
;MIFRTLSILSIIGSVLWFISEPSPEPAVVFIASLAAFFRDEVHGIIGAKFVSLSSRAAPIRDFQNYKYSFVSNNYISPAILDDLNGWVSDIGEQIVSINISDANQSNRYFGEVNTRYVPNSFPIVDYKSDDKYLSYQYVGCSFSGVHILKLVSNSGGSGYFHSLLLVTVVADSCIEFESTSKAIKKERFVIKKVGTISLGDCYEGTVTYKFGFLTISACKGLKAFRTKRERIFIL
;
A
#
# COMPACT_ATOMS: atom_id res chain seq x y z
N MET A 1 18.38 19.28 0.67
CA MET A 1 18.41 20.73 0.33
C MET A 1 19.04 21.00 -1.04
N ILE A 2 20.31 20.67 -1.28
CA ILE A 2 21.01 20.96 -2.56
C ILE A 2 20.32 20.31 -3.78
N PHE A 3 19.94 19.04 -3.67
CA PHE A 3 19.29 18.30 -4.78
C PHE A 3 17.92 18.90 -5.18
N ARG A 4 17.16 19.42 -4.21
CA ARG A 4 15.88 20.10 -4.45
C ARG A 4 16.05 21.41 -5.20
N THR A 5 17.04 22.21 -4.80
CA THR A 5 17.35 23.47 -5.50
C THR A 5 17.73 23.20 -6.95
N LEU A 6 18.51 22.14 -7.20
CA LEU A 6 18.86 21.71 -8.56
C LEU A 6 17.64 21.25 -9.37
N SER A 7 16.72 20.48 -8.77
CA SER A 7 15.49 20.06 -9.45
C SER A 7 14.57 21.24 -9.77
N ILE A 8 14.42 22.22 -8.87
CA ILE A 8 13.63 23.43 -9.13
C ILE A 8 14.25 24.25 -10.27
N LEU A 9 15.57 24.46 -10.22
CA LEU A 9 16.28 25.16 -11.29
C LEU A 9 16.15 24.44 -12.64
N SER A 10 16.14 23.11 -12.64
CA SER A 10 15.95 22.29 -13.85
C SER A 10 14.50 22.38 -14.38
N ILE A 11 13.50 22.46 -13.50
CA ILE A 11 12.10 22.71 -13.89
C ILE A 11 11.95 24.10 -14.51
N ILE A 12 12.48 25.14 -13.86
CA ILE A 12 12.42 26.51 -14.39
C ILE A 12 13.18 26.62 -15.71
N GLY A 13 14.38 26.03 -15.77
CA GLY A 13 15.22 26.00 -16.97
C GLY A 13 14.56 25.28 -18.15
N SER A 14 13.88 24.15 -17.91
CA SER A 14 13.17 23.42 -18.96
C SER A 14 11.95 24.18 -19.49
N VAL A 15 11.24 24.95 -18.65
CA VAL A 15 10.14 25.83 -19.11
C VAL A 15 10.68 26.96 -19.97
N LEU A 16 11.74 27.65 -19.53
CA LEU A 16 12.37 28.72 -20.32
C LEU A 16 12.94 28.20 -21.64
N TRP A 17 13.55 27.02 -21.61
CA TRP A 17 14.06 26.36 -22.81
C TRP A 17 12.91 26.01 -23.77
N PHE A 18 11.80 25.45 -23.29
CA PHE A 18 10.63 25.14 -24.11
C PHE A 18 10.00 26.38 -24.76
N ILE A 19 10.01 27.51 -24.07
CA ILE A 19 9.51 28.79 -24.61
C ILE A 19 10.43 29.32 -25.71
N SER A 20 11.75 29.17 -25.55
CA SER A 20 12.73 29.61 -26.54
C SER A 20 12.79 28.69 -27.76
N GLU A 21 12.74 27.39 -27.53
CA GLU A 21 12.87 26.34 -28.54
C GLU A 21 11.87 25.22 -28.23
N PRO A 22 10.70 25.21 -28.92
CA PRO A 22 9.70 24.18 -28.73
C PRO A 22 10.18 22.85 -29.32
N SER A 23 10.79 22.01 -28.49
CA SER A 23 11.26 20.69 -28.88
C SER A 23 10.97 19.62 -27.80
N PRO A 24 11.07 18.32 -28.12
CA PRO A 24 10.77 17.25 -27.16
C PRO A 24 11.71 17.21 -25.95
N GLU A 25 12.96 17.66 -26.12
CA GLU A 25 14.02 17.57 -25.11
C GLU A 25 13.70 18.37 -23.83
N PRO A 26 13.29 19.66 -23.88
CA PRO A 26 12.85 20.39 -22.70
C PRO A 26 11.68 19.71 -21.98
N ALA A 27 10.74 19.10 -22.71
CA ALA A 27 9.61 18.39 -22.12
C ALA A 27 10.06 17.13 -21.36
N VAL A 28 11.01 16.37 -21.91
CA VAL A 28 11.61 15.21 -21.24
C VAL A 28 12.35 15.64 -19.97
N VAL A 29 13.14 16.72 -20.03
CA VAL A 29 13.86 17.26 -18.88
C VAL A 29 12.90 17.76 -17.80
N PHE A 30 11.79 18.40 -18.19
CA PHE A 30 10.74 18.82 -17.26
C PHE A 30 10.14 17.63 -16.52
N ILE A 31 9.74 16.57 -17.23
CA ILE A 31 9.15 15.37 -16.64
C ILE A 31 10.16 14.65 -15.72
N ALA A 32 11.41 14.51 -16.14
CA ALA A 32 12.45 13.87 -15.35
C ALA A 32 12.80 14.68 -14.09
N SER A 33 12.88 16.01 -14.20
CA SER A 33 13.16 16.91 -13.08
C SER A 33 12.01 16.95 -12.10
N LEU A 34 10.76 16.88 -12.59
CA LEU A 34 9.58 16.78 -11.76
C LEU A 34 9.55 15.44 -11.01
N ALA A 35 9.84 14.32 -11.68
CA ALA A 35 9.97 13.01 -11.04
C ALA A 35 11.10 13.00 -9.99
N ALA A 36 12.24 13.63 -10.26
CA ALA A 36 13.35 13.75 -9.33
C ALA A 36 13.04 14.69 -8.14
N PHE A 37 12.29 15.77 -8.37
CA PHE A 37 11.85 16.68 -7.31
C PHE A 37 10.98 15.97 -6.26
N PHE A 38 10.14 15.04 -6.71
CA PHE A 38 9.30 14.20 -5.83
C PHE A 38 10.01 12.95 -5.30
N ARG A 39 11.25 12.67 -5.73
CA ARG A 39 11.98 11.45 -5.34
C ARG A 39 12.48 11.46 -3.90
N ASP A 40 12.87 12.62 -3.37
CA ASP A 40 13.65 12.71 -2.12
C ASP A 40 12.88 13.21 -0.88
N GLU A 41 11.70 13.78 -1.02
CA GLU A 41 10.91 14.22 0.13
C GLU A 41 9.42 14.20 -0.20
N VAL A 42 8.72 13.14 0.20
CA VAL A 42 7.28 13.23 0.38
C VAL A 42 6.91 12.98 1.83
N HIS A 43 6.95 14.06 2.59
CA HIS A 43 6.20 14.24 3.83
C HIS A 43 5.36 15.51 3.66
N GLY A 44 4.04 15.41 3.80
CA GLY A 44 3.18 16.56 4.02
C GLY A 44 2.26 16.95 2.84
N ILE A 45 1.03 17.27 3.22
CA ILE A 45 -0.14 17.54 2.39
C ILE A 45 0.07 18.80 1.51
N ILE A 46 -0.08 18.66 0.19
CA ILE A 46 -0.33 19.79 -0.72
C ILE A 46 -1.73 19.60 -1.30
N GLY A 47 -2.74 20.04 -0.55
CA GLY A 47 -4.14 20.05 -0.99
C GLY A 47 -4.89 18.71 -0.91
N ALA A 48 -6.22 18.80 -0.92
CA ALA A 48 -7.17 17.79 -0.45
C ALA A 48 -7.24 16.44 -1.23
N LYS A 49 -6.34 16.12 -2.16
CA LYS A 49 -6.48 14.92 -3.03
C LYS A 49 -5.19 14.20 -3.44
N PHE A 50 -4.04 14.51 -2.83
CA PHE A 50 -2.77 13.88 -3.21
C PHE A 50 -2.03 13.36 -1.96
N VAL A 51 -1.79 12.05 -1.92
CA VAL A 51 -0.98 11.37 -0.91
C VAL A 51 0.14 10.64 -1.65
N SER A 52 1.38 10.94 -1.30
CA SER A 52 2.53 10.12 -1.68
C SER A 52 3.35 9.93 -0.40
N LEU A 53 3.75 8.68 -0.13
CA LEU A 53 4.53 8.33 1.06
C LEU A 53 5.77 7.58 0.56
N SER A 54 6.96 8.18 0.75
CA SER A 54 8.22 7.50 0.48
C SER A 54 8.90 7.11 1.79
N SER A 55 9.14 5.82 1.98
CA SER A 55 10.04 5.28 3.01
C SER A 55 11.51 5.49 2.59
N ARG A 56 12.43 5.72 3.56
CA ARG A 56 13.89 5.81 3.30
C ARG A 56 14.47 4.54 2.65
N ALA A 57 13.85 3.39 2.86
CA ALA A 57 14.13 2.16 2.15
C ALA A 57 13.23 2.07 0.91
N ALA A 58 13.81 1.73 -0.24
CA ALA A 58 13.07 1.59 -1.48
C ALA A 58 11.95 0.55 -1.29
N PRO A 59 10.67 0.93 -1.50
CA PRO A 59 9.57 0.00 -1.37
C PRO A 59 9.66 -1.06 -2.46
N ILE A 60 9.50 -2.31 -2.04
CA ILE A 60 9.37 -3.50 -2.85
C ILE A 60 8.08 -3.37 -3.64
N ARG A 61 8.15 -3.47 -4.96
CA ARG A 61 6.97 -3.37 -5.86
C ARG A 61 6.58 -4.70 -6.47
N ASP A 62 7.59 -5.53 -6.73
CA ASP A 62 7.47 -6.86 -7.28
C ASP A 62 7.98 -7.87 -6.26
N PHE A 63 7.24 -8.97 -6.11
CA PHE A 63 7.50 -10.04 -5.16
C PHE A 63 8.21 -11.25 -5.78
N GLN A 64 8.63 -11.21 -7.05
CA GLN A 64 9.31 -12.33 -7.72
C GLN A 64 10.45 -12.96 -6.91
N ASN A 65 11.24 -12.14 -6.20
CA ASN A 65 12.40 -12.58 -5.42
C ASN A 65 12.14 -12.63 -3.90
N TYR A 66 10.88 -12.55 -3.47
CA TYR A 66 10.51 -12.44 -2.07
C TYR A 66 9.69 -13.64 -1.61
N LYS A 67 9.95 -14.07 -0.36
CA LYS A 67 9.31 -15.27 0.22
C LYS A 67 7.79 -15.15 0.30
N TYR A 68 7.28 -13.96 0.60
CA TYR A 68 5.86 -13.66 0.77
C TYR A 68 5.39 -12.59 -0.21
N SER A 69 4.13 -12.64 -0.63
CA SER A 69 3.57 -11.72 -1.63
C SER A 69 2.08 -11.47 -1.46
N PHE A 70 1.52 -10.60 -2.31
CA PHE A 70 0.07 -10.43 -2.48
C PHE A 70 -0.48 -11.13 -3.72
N VAL A 71 0.37 -11.74 -4.55
CA VAL A 71 0.01 -12.17 -5.92
C VAL A 71 0.46 -13.59 -6.29
N SER A 72 1.35 -14.18 -5.50
CA SER A 72 1.95 -15.49 -5.74
C SER A 72 1.82 -16.39 -4.51
N ASN A 73 1.99 -17.70 -4.73
CA ASN A 73 1.56 -18.82 -3.88
C ASN A 73 1.86 -18.75 -2.37
N ASN A 74 2.78 -17.89 -1.93
CA ASN A 74 3.04 -17.62 -0.52
C ASN A 74 2.42 -16.27 -0.10
N TYR A 75 1.11 -16.26 0.11
CA TYR A 75 0.38 -15.05 0.43
C TYR A 75 0.72 -14.51 1.83
N ILE A 76 0.80 -13.18 1.94
CA ILE A 76 0.81 -12.51 3.24
C ILE A 76 -0.53 -12.81 3.93
N SER A 77 -0.48 -13.21 5.19
CA SER A 77 -1.63 -13.63 5.98
C SER A 77 -2.62 -12.46 6.14
N PRO A 78 -3.91 -12.66 5.83
CA PRO A 78 -4.93 -11.64 6.08
C PRO A 78 -4.97 -11.16 7.54
N ALA A 79 -4.60 -12.00 8.52
CA ALA A 79 -4.54 -11.63 9.93
C ALA A 79 -3.50 -10.52 10.22
N ILE A 80 -2.38 -10.50 9.49
CA ILE A 80 -1.39 -9.39 9.57
C ILE A 80 -2.02 -8.08 9.08
N LEU A 81 -2.80 -8.16 8.00
CA LEU A 81 -3.43 -6.99 7.40
C LEU A 81 -4.57 -6.45 8.26
N ASP A 82 -5.30 -7.31 8.96
CA ASP A 82 -6.33 -6.92 9.92
C ASP A 82 -5.73 -6.19 11.13
N ASP A 83 -4.60 -6.67 11.68
CA ASP A 83 -3.85 -5.98 12.73
C ASP A 83 -3.40 -4.57 12.29
N LEU A 84 -2.92 -4.42 11.05
CA LEU A 84 -2.58 -3.11 10.48
C LEU A 84 -3.81 -2.24 10.24
N ASN A 85 -4.92 -2.83 9.81
CA ASN A 85 -6.16 -2.09 9.59
C ASN A 85 -6.67 -1.50 10.91
N GLY A 86 -6.60 -2.28 11.99
CA GLY A 86 -7.10 -1.92 13.31
C GLY A 86 -8.62 -2.14 13.43
N TRP A 87 -9.12 -2.07 14.65
CA TRP A 87 -10.54 -2.23 14.92
C TRP A 87 -11.31 -0.94 14.64
N VAL A 88 -12.55 -1.09 14.17
CA VAL A 88 -13.42 0.06 13.86
C VAL A 88 -13.77 0.87 15.12
N SER A 89 -13.72 0.24 16.30
CA SER A 89 -13.95 0.88 17.61
C SER A 89 -12.80 1.75 18.08
N ASP A 90 -11.59 1.51 17.55
CA ASP A 90 -10.38 2.12 18.08
C ASP A 90 -10.09 3.43 17.35
N ILE A 91 -9.58 4.41 18.09
CA ILE A 91 -9.18 5.71 17.54
C ILE A 91 -7.66 5.70 17.36
N GLY A 92 -7.21 6.15 16.18
CA GLY A 92 -5.79 6.23 15.84
C GLY A 92 -5.21 4.92 15.30
N GLU A 93 -3.94 4.95 14.92
CA GLU A 93 -3.24 3.80 14.37
C GLU A 93 -2.32 3.18 15.43
N GLN A 94 -2.69 2.00 15.93
CA GLN A 94 -1.90 1.33 16.98
C GLN A 94 -0.76 0.49 16.41
N ILE A 95 -0.99 -0.16 15.27
CA ILE A 95 0.03 -0.94 14.57
C ILE A 95 0.24 -0.34 13.19
N VAL A 96 1.43 0.21 12.97
CA VAL A 96 1.80 0.85 11.69
C VAL A 96 2.83 0.03 10.90
N SER A 97 3.43 -1.00 11.50
CA SER A 97 4.39 -1.87 10.81
C SER A 97 4.55 -3.24 11.43
N ILE A 98 4.75 -4.28 10.62
CA ILE A 98 4.97 -5.66 11.05
C ILE A 98 6.13 -6.28 10.26
N ASN A 99 7.00 -7.04 10.93
CA ASN A 99 8.03 -7.86 10.29
C ASN A 99 7.38 -9.13 9.69
N ILE A 100 7.07 -9.12 8.39
CA ILE A 100 6.41 -10.25 7.72
C ILE A 100 7.32 -11.48 7.60
N SER A 101 8.65 -11.31 7.60
CA SER A 101 9.59 -12.43 7.49
C SER A 101 9.38 -13.46 8.60
N ASP A 102 9.15 -12.98 9.82
CA ASP A 102 8.98 -13.83 11.00
C ASP A 102 7.50 -13.95 11.42
N ALA A 103 6.64 -12.99 11.04
CA ALA A 103 5.24 -12.97 11.47
C ALA A 103 4.33 -13.94 10.68
N ASN A 104 4.52 -14.11 9.38
CA ASN A 104 3.50 -14.68 8.47
C ASN A 104 3.06 -16.11 8.79
N GLN A 105 3.90 -16.87 9.49
CA GLN A 105 3.63 -18.25 9.94
C GLN A 105 3.86 -18.42 11.45
N SER A 106 3.93 -17.31 12.19
CA SER A 106 4.07 -17.34 13.65
C SER A 106 2.75 -17.74 14.31
N ASN A 107 2.82 -18.22 15.55
CA ASN A 107 1.62 -18.56 16.35
C ASN A 107 0.61 -17.41 16.45
N ARG A 108 1.06 -16.14 16.41
CA ARG A 108 0.18 -14.96 16.47
C ARG A 108 -0.73 -14.83 15.24
N TYR A 109 -0.24 -15.25 14.07
CA TYR A 109 -0.94 -15.13 12.79
C TYR A 109 -1.20 -16.50 12.15
N PHE A 110 -1.16 -17.57 12.97
CA PHE A 110 -1.34 -18.93 12.52
C PHE A 110 -2.81 -19.18 12.21
N GLY A 111 -3.08 -19.66 11.01
CA GLY A 111 -4.42 -20.03 10.55
C GLY A 111 -4.38 -20.53 9.12
N GLU A 112 -5.51 -21.06 8.67
CA GLU A 112 -5.64 -21.57 7.31
C GLU A 112 -5.84 -20.42 6.33
N VAL A 113 -4.94 -20.32 5.33
CA VAL A 113 -5.03 -19.35 4.24
C VAL A 113 -5.49 -20.08 2.99
N ASN A 114 -6.68 -19.72 2.52
CA ASN A 114 -7.27 -20.26 1.31
C ASN A 114 -7.34 -19.19 0.23
N THR A 115 -7.35 -19.59 -1.04
CA THR A 115 -7.49 -18.66 -2.16
C THR A 115 -8.67 -19.02 -3.04
N ARG A 116 -9.41 -18.00 -3.47
CA ARG A 116 -10.50 -18.12 -4.44
C ARG A 116 -10.13 -17.39 -5.70
N TYR A 117 -10.18 -18.11 -6.82
CA TYR A 117 -9.99 -17.53 -8.14
C TYR A 117 -11.14 -16.57 -8.47
N VAL A 118 -10.80 -15.42 -9.06
CA VAL A 118 -11.76 -14.45 -9.57
C VAL A 118 -11.38 -14.14 -11.02
N PRO A 119 -12.29 -14.35 -12.00
CA PRO A 119 -12.01 -14.03 -13.39
C PRO A 119 -11.60 -12.57 -13.58
N ASN A 120 -10.54 -12.34 -14.37
CA ASN A 120 -10.03 -11.00 -14.71
C ASN A 120 -9.64 -10.12 -13.51
N SER A 121 -9.33 -10.73 -12.36
CA SER A 121 -8.89 -10.02 -11.15
C SER A 121 -7.84 -10.85 -10.39
N PHE A 122 -7.20 -10.24 -9.39
CA PHE A 122 -6.39 -10.98 -8.43
C PHE A 122 -7.28 -11.90 -7.57
N PRO A 123 -6.74 -13.05 -7.12
CA PRO A 123 -7.49 -13.96 -6.25
C PRO A 123 -7.87 -13.26 -4.94
N ILE A 124 -8.96 -13.74 -4.34
CA ILE A 124 -9.31 -13.40 -2.96
C ILE A 124 -8.55 -14.36 -2.06
N VAL A 125 -7.87 -13.82 -1.06
CA VAL A 125 -7.14 -14.58 -0.05
C VAL A 125 -7.97 -14.53 1.23
N ASP A 126 -8.55 -15.66 1.59
CA ASP A 126 -9.36 -15.83 2.79
C ASP A 126 -8.51 -16.39 3.92
N TYR A 127 -8.79 -15.96 5.14
CA TYR A 127 -8.23 -16.48 6.37
C TYR A 127 -9.36 -16.94 7.26
N LYS A 128 -9.28 -18.21 7.68
CA LYS A 128 -10.28 -18.81 8.56
C LYS A 128 -9.69 -19.00 9.94
N SER A 129 -10.35 -18.38 10.92
CA SER A 129 -10.18 -18.62 12.35
C SER A 129 -11.58 -18.74 12.97
N ASP A 130 -11.71 -19.50 14.05
CA ASP A 130 -12.99 -20.05 14.53
C ASP A 130 -14.14 -19.03 14.60
N ASP A 131 -13.86 -17.78 15.02
CA ASP A 131 -14.87 -16.72 15.19
C ASP A 131 -14.65 -15.49 14.29
N LYS A 132 -13.72 -15.57 13.32
CA LYS A 132 -13.34 -14.42 12.49
C LYS A 132 -13.27 -14.79 11.03
N TYR A 133 -13.95 -14.01 10.21
CA TYR A 133 -13.77 -14.01 8.77
C TYR A 133 -12.92 -12.83 8.37
N LEU A 134 -11.75 -13.11 7.80
CA LEU A 134 -10.86 -12.10 7.24
C LEU A 134 -10.57 -12.48 5.80
N SER A 135 -10.60 -11.50 4.90
CA SER A 135 -10.15 -11.71 3.54
C SER A 135 -9.55 -10.44 2.96
N TYR A 136 -8.69 -10.60 1.97
CA TYR A 136 -8.27 -9.49 1.13
C TYR A 136 -8.23 -9.87 -0.35
N GLN A 137 -8.33 -8.84 -1.18
CA GLN A 137 -8.03 -8.92 -2.60
C GLN A 137 -7.01 -7.85 -2.96
N TYR A 138 -5.96 -8.24 -3.66
CA TYR A 138 -4.99 -7.28 -4.19
C TYR A 138 -5.61 -6.44 -5.32
N VAL A 139 -5.37 -5.13 -5.31
CA VAL A 139 -5.91 -4.20 -6.32
C VAL A 139 -4.82 -3.72 -7.27
N GLY A 140 -3.63 -3.42 -6.75
CA GLY A 140 -2.51 -2.92 -7.54
C GLY A 140 -1.39 -2.30 -6.71
N CYS A 141 -0.33 -1.86 -7.39
CA CYS A 141 0.81 -1.15 -6.80
C CYS A 141 0.95 0.23 -7.45
N SER A 142 1.18 1.26 -6.66
CA SER A 142 1.48 2.60 -7.16
C SER A 142 2.91 2.73 -7.70
N PHE A 143 3.16 3.81 -8.45
CA PHE A 143 4.50 4.13 -8.94
C PHE A 143 5.49 4.48 -7.83
N SER A 144 5.04 4.75 -6.61
CA SER A 144 5.84 4.98 -5.42
C SER A 144 5.96 3.73 -4.56
N GLY A 145 5.35 2.60 -4.97
CA GLY A 145 5.41 1.33 -4.26
C GLY A 145 4.34 1.15 -3.18
N VAL A 146 3.24 1.90 -3.23
CA VAL A 146 2.09 1.68 -2.35
C VAL A 146 1.23 0.55 -2.91
N HIS A 147 1.17 -0.56 -2.21
CA HIS A 147 0.25 -1.66 -2.46
C HIS A 147 -1.14 -1.30 -1.93
N ILE A 148 -2.16 -1.57 -2.74
CA ILE A 148 -3.56 -1.30 -2.43
C ILE A 148 -4.27 -2.65 -2.30
N LEU A 149 -4.89 -2.87 -1.14
CA LEU A 149 -5.57 -4.11 -0.78
C LEU A 149 -7.01 -3.77 -0.41
N LYS A 150 -7.98 -4.49 -0.98
CA LYS A 150 -9.37 -4.44 -0.51
C LYS A 150 -9.53 -5.49 0.59
N LEU A 151 -9.78 -5.06 1.82
CA LEU A 151 -10.02 -5.93 2.97
C LEU A 151 -11.51 -6.11 3.21
N VAL A 152 -11.85 -7.27 3.76
CA VAL A 152 -13.14 -7.55 4.38
C VAL A 152 -12.88 -8.21 5.72
N SER A 153 -13.47 -7.68 6.78
CA SER A 153 -13.41 -8.29 8.11
C SER A 153 -14.79 -8.41 8.74
N ASN A 154 -15.01 -9.55 9.40
CA ASN A 154 -16.08 -9.79 10.33
C ASN A 154 -15.45 -10.48 11.56
N SER A 155 -15.53 -9.81 12.70
CA SER A 155 -14.96 -10.27 13.97
C SER A 155 -16.05 -10.53 15.01
N GLY A 156 -17.22 -10.99 14.56
CA GLY A 156 -18.42 -11.18 15.37
C GLY A 156 -19.58 -10.28 14.93
N GLY A 157 -20.81 -10.76 15.14
CA GLY A 157 -22.03 -10.08 14.67
C GLY A 157 -22.34 -10.31 13.19
N SER A 158 -23.20 -9.46 12.62
CA SER A 158 -23.71 -9.62 11.24
C SER A 158 -23.03 -8.71 10.19
N GLY A 159 -22.17 -7.78 10.62
CA GLY A 159 -21.54 -6.80 9.74
C GLY A 159 -20.33 -7.35 9.00
N TYR A 160 -20.14 -6.92 7.75
CA TYR A 160 -18.96 -7.19 6.95
C TYR A 160 -18.32 -5.86 6.57
N PHE A 161 -17.26 -5.49 7.29
CA PHE A 161 -16.64 -4.19 7.13
C PHE A 161 -15.60 -4.23 6.02
N HIS A 162 -15.75 -3.33 5.06
CA HIS A 162 -14.83 -3.21 3.95
C HIS A 162 -13.93 -1.99 4.11
N SER A 163 -12.65 -2.18 3.81
CA SER A 163 -11.69 -1.09 3.75
C SER A 163 -10.71 -1.27 2.60
N LEU A 164 -10.10 -0.16 2.18
CA LEU A 164 -8.87 -0.20 1.38
C LEU A 164 -7.71 0.04 2.32
N LEU A 165 -6.82 -0.93 2.42
CA LEU A 165 -5.57 -0.78 3.14
C LEU A 165 -4.47 -0.43 2.14
N LEU A 166 -3.79 0.67 2.41
CA LEU A 166 -2.63 1.11 1.66
C LEU A 166 -1.39 0.76 2.48
N VAL A 167 -0.46 0.02 1.88
CA VAL A 167 0.76 -0.44 2.55
C VAL A 167 1.99 -0.27 1.65
N THR A 168 3.15 -0.14 2.26
CA THR A 168 4.44 -0.35 1.59
C THR A 168 5.09 -1.60 2.17
N VAL A 169 5.85 -2.32 1.35
CA VAL A 169 6.71 -3.41 1.83
C VAL A 169 8.14 -2.99 1.58
N VAL A 170 9.02 -3.13 2.57
CA VAL A 170 10.41 -2.71 2.48
C VAL A 170 11.32 -3.82 2.97
N ALA A 171 12.49 -3.96 2.35
CA ALA A 171 13.60 -4.68 2.95
C ALA A 171 14.21 -3.78 4.03
N ASP A 172 14.38 -4.33 5.22
CA ASP A 172 14.97 -3.69 6.37
C ASP A 172 15.94 -4.67 7.04
N SER A 173 16.74 -4.20 7.98
CA SER A 173 17.64 -5.07 8.72
C SER A 173 17.56 -4.83 10.21
N CYS A 174 17.78 -5.88 10.99
CA CYS A 174 17.84 -5.83 12.43
C CYS A 174 19.08 -6.53 12.97
N ILE A 175 19.33 -6.32 14.26
CA ILE A 175 20.37 -7.02 15.01
C ILE A 175 19.72 -8.22 15.69
N GLU A 176 20.33 -9.39 15.52
CA GLU A 176 19.98 -10.62 16.22
C GLU A 176 21.26 -11.23 16.82
N PHE A 177 21.15 -12.00 17.89
CA PHE A 177 22.28 -12.72 18.47
C PHE A 177 22.27 -14.17 17.99
N GLU A 178 23.30 -14.58 17.26
CA GLU A 178 23.51 -15.98 16.87
C GLU A 178 23.98 -16.81 18.07
N SER A 179 24.75 -16.19 18.96
CA SER A 179 25.17 -16.72 20.25
C SER A 179 25.25 -15.57 21.26
N THR A 180 25.42 -15.88 22.55
CA THR A 180 25.54 -14.89 23.64
C THR A 180 26.63 -13.83 23.43
N SER A 181 27.58 -14.05 22.51
CA SER A 181 28.70 -13.14 22.24
C SER A 181 28.75 -12.59 20.82
N LYS A 182 27.88 -13.03 19.90
CA LYS A 182 27.94 -12.63 18.49
C LYS A 182 26.62 -12.05 18.00
N ALA A 183 26.61 -10.73 17.86
CA ALA A 183 25.56 -10.01 17.16
C ALA A 183 25.75 -10.16 15.64
N ILE A 184 24.69 -10.51 14.94
CA ILE A 184 24.62 -10.60 13.48
C ILE A 184 23.58 -9.62 12.93
N LYS A 185 23.80 -9.16 11.70
CA LYS A 185 22.80 -8.42 10.94
C LYS A 185 21.88 -9.44 10.26
N LYS A 186 20.58 -9.37 10.56
CA LYS A 186 19.53 -10.16 9.90
C LYS A 186 18.70 -9.26 9.01
N GLU A 187 18.57 -9.65 7.75
CA GLU A 187 17.65 -9.01 6.82
C GLU A 187 16.21 -9.45 7.11
N ARG A 188 15.26 -8.53 7.03
CA ARG A 188 13.84 -8.74 7.29
C ARG A 188 12.97 -7.96 6.31
N PHE A 189 11.79 -8.47 6.05
CA PHE A 189 10.77 -7.79 5.26
C PHE A 189 9.77 -7.17 6.22
N VAL A 190 9.53 -5.87 6.05
CA VAL A 190 8.63 -5.11 6.90
C VAL A 190 7.52 -4.55 6.03
N ILE A 191 6.27 -4.87 6.39
CA ILE A 191 5.10 -4.19 5.86
C ILE A 191 4.82 -2.96 6.72
N LYS A 192 4.48 -1.83 6.09
CA LYS A 192 4.16 -0.58 6.78
C LYS A 192 2.84 -0.04 6.26
N LYS A 193 1.97 0.38 7.16
CA LYS A 193 0.72 1.06 6.83
C LYS A 193 1.01 2.46 6.32
N VAL A 194 0.39 2.80 5.19
CA VAL A 194 0.36 4.14 4.59
C VAL A 194 -0.94 4.84 5.02
N GLY A 195 -2.03 4.09 5.06
CA GLY A 195 -3.32 4.57 5.55
C GLY A 195 -4.44 3.61 5.18
N THR A 196 -5.65 3.95 5.61
CA THR A 196 -6.86 3.17 5.36
C THR A 196 -7.97 4.07 4.82
N ILE A 197 -8.72 3.58 3.83
CA ILE A 197 -9.95 4.20 3.35
C ILE A 197 -11.12 3.27 3.67
N SER A 198 -11.95 3.62 4.66
CA SER A 198 -13.14 2.83 4.96
C SER A 198 -14.16 2.91 3.81
N LEU A 199 -14.77 1.77 3.46
CA LEU A 199 -15.81 1.66 2.43
C LEU A 199 -17.20 1.45 3.05
N GLY A 200 -17.26 1.13 4.34
CA GLY A 200 -18.49 0.87 5.09
C GLY A 200 -18.82 -0.62 5.19
N ASP A 201 -20.03 -0.88 5.67
CA ASP A 201 -20.58 -2.23 5.82
C ASP A 201 -21.13 -2.75 4.47
N CYS A 202 -20.94 -4.03 4.18
CA CYS A 202 -21.45 -4.73 2.99
C CYS A 202 -21.22 -3.96 1.66
N TYR A 203 -20.01 -3.45 1.43
CA TYR A 203 -19.67 -2.72 0.21
C TYR A 203 -19.50 -3.68 -0.99
N GLU A 204 -20.46 -3.62 -1.91
CA GLU A 204 -20.51 -4.41 -3.15
C GLU A 204 -19.96 -3.68 -4.38
N GLY A 205 -19.40 -2.47 -4.21
CA GLY A 205 -18.85 -1.71 -5.32
C GLY A 205 -17.52 -2.28 -5.85
N THR A 206 -17.11 -1.76 -7.00
CA THR A 206 -15.85 -2.08 -7.66
C THR A 206 -14.75 -1.13 -7.22
N VAL A 207 -13.53 -1.65 -7.13
CA VAL A 207 -12.32 -0.89 -6.84
C VAL A 207 -11.28 -1.27 -7.88
N THR A 208 -10.73 -0.28 -8.57
CA THR A 208 -9.72 -0.51 -9.61
C THR A 208 -8.59 0.49 -9.49
N TYR A 209 -7.38 0.05 -9.79
CA TYR A 209 -6.22 0.92 -9.87
C TYR A 209 -5.60 0.84 -11.26
N LYS A 210 -5.57 1.97 -11.98
CA LYS A 210 -4.97 2.06 -13.32
C LYS A 210 -4.30 3.40 -13.52
N PHE A 211 -3.09 3.40 -14.06
CA PHE A 211 -2.33 4.61 -14.45
C PHE A 211 -2.25 5.67 -13.33
N GLY A 212 -1.95 5.27 -12.08
CA GLY A 212 -1.89 6.21 -10.96
C GLY A 212 -3.23 6.49 -10.27
N PHE A 213 -4.36 6.08 -10.87
CA PHE A 213 -5.69 6.41 -10.34
C PHE A 213 -6.37 5.22 -9.69
N LEU A 214 -6.67 5.38 -8.40
CA LEU A 214 -7.61 4.54 -7.67
C LEU A 214 -9.03 5.03 -7.95
N THR A 215 -9.87 4.17 -8.53
CA THR A 215 -11.29 4.42 -8.74
C THR A 215 -12.10 3.55 -7.78
N ILE A 216 -12.97 4.18 -7.01
CA ILE A 216 -13.91 3.53 -6.10
C ILE A 216 -15.32 3.83 -6.62
N SER A 217 -16.07 2.81 -7.01
CA SER A 217 -17.43 3.04 -7.50
C SER A 217 -18.39 3.43 -6.38
N ALA A 218 -19.48 4.10 -6.74
CA ALA A 218 -20.60 4.22 -5.82
C ALA A 218 -21.16 2.82 -5.50
N CYS A 219 -21.69 2.66 -4.30
CA CYS A 219 -22.44 1.49 -3.87
C CYS A 219 -23.66 1.96 -3.07
N LYS A 220 -24.79 1.25 -3.23
CA LYS A 220 -26.03 1.50 -2.48
C LYS A 220 -26.24 0.52 -1.32
N GLY A 221 -25.20 -0.22 -0.92
CA GLY A 221 -25.26 -1.19 0.17
C GLY A 221 -25.67 -0.56 1.51
N LEU A 222 -26.11 -1.40 2.44
CA LEU A 222 -26.47 -1.01 3.81
C LEU A 222 -25.30 -0.27 4.47
N LYS A 223 -25.47 1.03 4.72
CA LYS A 223 -24.45 1.91 5.35
C LYS A 223 -23.11 2.00 4.59
N ALA A 224 -23.11 1.78 3.27
CA ALA A 224 -21.92 2.05 2.46
C ALA A 224 -21.54 3.54 2.51
N PHE A 225 -20.27 3.85 2.75
CA PHE A 225 -19.80 5.24 2.84
C PHE A 225 -19.60 5.90 1.47
N ARG A 226 -19.57 5.10 0.40
CA ARG A 226 -19.29 5.57 -0.96
C ARG A 226 -20.58 5.63 -1.77
N THR A 227 -21.31 6.74 -1.63
CA THR A 227 -22.55 7.00 -2.38
C THR A 227 -22.31 7.63 -3.76
N LYS A 228 -21.09 8.11 -4.02
CA LYS A 228 -20.64 8.66 -5.30
C LYS A 228 -19.34 7.97 -5.73
N ARG A 229 -19.09 7.98 -7.04
CA ARG A 229 -17.82 7.51 -7.61
C ARG A 229 -16.71 8.46 -7.19
N GLU A 230 -15.67 7.91 -6.58
CA GLU A 230 -14.47 8.65 -6.21
C GLU A 230 -13.30 8.24 -7.09
N ARG A 231 -12.46 9.21 -7.41
CA ARG A 231 -11.21 9.00 -8.15
C ARG A 231 -10.08 9.71 -7.41
N ILE A 232 -9.13 8.93 -6.93
CA ILE A 232 -8.02 9.38 -6.10
C ILE A 232 -6.73 9.10 -6.87
N PHE A 233 -5.83 10.07 -6.92
CA PHE A 233 -4.51 9.86 -7.50
C PHE A 233 -3.54 9.41 -6.41
N ILE A 234 -2.91 8.26 -6.63
CA ILE A 234 -1.91 7.68 -5.74
C ILE A 234 -0.67 7.46 -6.58
N LEU A 235 0.34 8.30 -6.34
CA LEU A 235 1.67 8.12 -6.91
C LEU A 235 2.33 6.92 -6.30
#